data_AF-A0A1Y5NZM8-F1
#
_entry.id   AF-A0A1Y5NZM8-F1
#
_cell.length_a   1.000
_cell.length_b   1.000
_cell.length_c   1.000
_cell.angle_alpha   90.00
_cell.angle_beta   90.00
_cell.angle_gamma   90.00
#
_symmetry.space_group_name_H-M   'P 1'
#
loop_
_entity.id
_entity.type
_entity.pdbx_description
1 polymer ?
#
loop_
_entity_poly.entity_id
_entity_poly.type
_entity_poly.pdbx_seq_one_letter_code
_entity_poly.pdbx_strand_id
1 'polypeptide(L)'
;MTLVDVLAVHLVKAGLRFLIAVEQTKGVKVDVKTIEGKKMSHRAATEPIGSALRIAPGFSATTLDDETGIETTLDAIYDADAGKYVVTTIVNRAIRPGFDEIALRHTAPQAILQVAVPQCVAVKLDKGWTTIAELTQTEGRIVPDWLAAEVVKRGTRTERMEVIQILYGASALAGLPPVRTVQVELGVPHRTASDWIGKARAAGYLKGMSFTPGRQADD
;
A
#
# COMPACT_ATOMS: atom_id res chain seq x y z
N MET A 1 13.79 -9.69 -20.17
CA MET A 1 14.24 -9.09 -18.91
C MET A 1 12.99 -9.02 -18.03
N THR A 2 13.07 -9.49 -16.81
CA THR A 2 11.95 -9.54 -15.85
C THR A 2 12.26 -8.55 -14.71
N LEU A 3 11.28 -8.13 -13.89
CA LEU A 3 11.52 -7.25 -12.72
C LEU A 3 12.67 -7.78 -11.84
N VAL A 4 12.70 -9.10 -11.75
CA VAL A 4 13.77 -10.03 -11.39
C VAL A 4 15.19 -9.62 -11.81
N ASP A 5 15.43 -9.41 -13.11
CA ASP A 5 16.75 -9.09 -13.65
C ASP A 5 17.18 -7.67 -13.25
N VAL A 6 16.22 -6.74 -13.14
CA VAL A 6 16.49 -5.35 -12.71
C VAL A 6 16.86 -5.30 -11.22
N LEU A 7 16.15 -6.08 -10.39
CA LEU A 7 16.40 -6.23 -8.95
C LEU A 7 17.75 -6.91 -8.66
N ALA A 8 18.10 -7.96 -9.41
CA ALA A 8 19.35 -8.69 -9.24
C ALA A 8 20.59 -7.83 -9.58
N VAL A 9 20.50 -6.96 -10.58
CA VAL A 9 21.61 -6.09 -11.02
C VAL A 9 21.91 -4.97 -10.01
N HIS A 10 20.94 -4.51 -9.23
CA HIS A 10 21.10 -3.34 -8.35
C HIS A 10 21.45 -3.67 -6.89
N LEU A 11 21.15 -4.88 -6.41
CA LEU A 11 21.53 -5.33 -5.05
C LEU A 11 23.06 -5.42 -4.84
N VAL A 12 23.86 -5.34 -5.90
CA VAL A 12 25.33 -5.33 -5.85
C VAL A 12 25.92 -3.90 -5.79
N LYS A 13 25.13 -2.84 -6.10
CA LYS A 13 25.67 -1.48 -6.34
C LYS A 13 25.27 -0.38 -5.35
N ALA A 14 24.23 -0.55 -4.54
CA ALA A 14 23.66 0.57 -3.80
C ALA A 14 24.27 0.75 -2.39
N GLY A 15 25.52 1.25 -2.35
CA GLY A 15 26.03 2.01 -1.22
C GLY A 15 26.20 3.46 -1.63
N LEU A 16 25.24 4.34 -1.35
CA LEU A 16 25.46 5.78 -1.08
C LEU A 16 24.18 6.51 -0.67
N ARG A 17 24.34 7.40 0.32
CA ARG A 17 23.38 8.36 0.90
C ARG A 17 22.98 9.42 -0.12
N PHE A 18 21.73 9.91 -0.09
CA PHE A 18 21.37 11.34 -0.20
C PHE A 18 19.92 11.60 0.27
N LEU A 19 19.78 12.70 1.02
CA LEU A 19 18.59 13.26 1.66
C LEU A 19 17.79 14.13 0.67
N ILE A 20 16.46 14.01 0.62
CA ILE A 20 15.51 15.14 0.48
C ILE A 20 14.23 14.77 1.25
N ALA A 21 13.89 15.55 2.27
CA ALA A 21 12.69 15.42 3.08
C ALA A 21 11.53 16.18 2.43
N VAL A 22 10.39 15.51 2.26
CA VAL A 22 9.08 16.15 2.10
C VAL A 22 8.44 16.16 3.48
N GLU A 23 8.09 17.34 3.97
CA GLU A 23 7.33 17.53 5.20
C GLU A 23 5.97 16.82 5.04
N GLN A 24 5.82 15.69 5.75
CA GLN A 24 4.58 14.97 5.95
C GLN A 24 4.34 14.95 7.46
N THR A 25 3.10 15.18 7.88
CA THR A 25 2.59 14.93 9.25
C THR A 25 3.34 13.77 9.89
N LYS A 26 3.96 13.98 11.07
CA LYS A 26 4.69 12.96 11.87
C LYS A 26 4.16 11.57 11.55
N GLY A 27 4.97 10.75 10.87
CA GLY A 27 4.52 9.49 10.28
C GLY A 27 3.79 8.64 11.30
N VAL A 28 2.50 8.41 11.06
CA VAL A 28 1.66 7.55 11.89
C VAL A 28 2.30 6.16 11.89
N LYS A 29 2.88 5.75 13.03
CA LYS A 29 3.51 4.45 13.16
C LYS A 29 2.44 3.41 13.46
N VAL A 30 2.24 2.49 12.52
CA VAL A 30 1.20 1.45 12.62
C VAL A 30 1.83 0.07 12.82
N ASP A 31 1.49 -0.58 13.93
CA ASP A 31 1.74 -2.01 14.15
C ASP A 31 0.65 -2.83 13.46
N VAL A 32 1.03 -3.75 12.58
CA VAL A 32 0.08 -4.57 11.81
C VAL A 32 0.23 -6.04 12.17
N LYS A 33 -0.90 -6.66 12.48
CA LYS A 33 -1.03 -8.07 12.84
C LYS A 33 -2.10 -8.75 11.99
N THR A 34 -2.04 -10.07 11.89
CA THR A 34 -3.18 -10.86 11.39
C THR A 34 -4.36 -10.69 12.35
N ILE A 35 -5.57 -11.05 11.91
CA ILE A 35 -6.76 -10.93 12.77
C ILE A 35 -6.65 -11.82 14.03
N GLU A 36 -5.85 -12.88 13.99
CA GLU A 36 -5.52 -13.74 15.14
C GLU A 36 -4.38 -13.17 16.01
N GLY A 37 -3.92 -11.95 15.75
CA GLY A 37 -2.91 -11.26 16.55
C GLY A 37 -1.46 -11.65 16.26
N LYS A 38 -1.18 -12.41 15.20
CA LYS A 38 0.21 -12.76 14.82
C LYS A 38 0.87 -11.60 14.07
N LYS A 39 2.19 -11.45 14.19
CA LYS A 39 2.93 -10.45 13.40
C LYS A 39 2.67 -10.62 11.90
N MET A 40 2.34 -9.52 11.21
CA MET A 40 2.11 -9.53 9.78
C MET A 40 3.40 -9.88 9.02
N SER A 41 3.28 -10.71 7.98
CA SER A 41 4.36 -11.07 7.05
C SER A 41 3.77 -11.61 5.74
N HIS A 42 4.59 -11.77 4.71
CA HIS A 42 4.14 -12.34 3.43
C HIS A 42 3.47 -13.72 3.55
N ARG A 43 3.72 -14.47 4.63
CA ARG A 43 3.09 -15.79 4.87
C ARG A 43 1.61 -15.68 5.21
N ALA A 44 1.18 -14.55 5.77
CA ALA A 44 -0.22 -14.27 6.05
C ALA A 44 -0.98 -13.85 4.78
N ALA A 45 -0.27 -13.47 3.71
CA ALA A 45 -0.85 -13.12 2.43
C ALA A 45 -1.19 -14.38 1.62
N THR A 46 -2.39 -14.91 1.84
CA THR A 46 -2.87 -16.18 1.26
C THR A 46 -3.83 -16.00 0.10
N GLU A 47 -4.53 -14.88 0.02
CA GLU A 47 -5.57 -14.64 -0.99
C GLU A 47 -4.93 -14.09 -2.27
N PRO A 48 -5.04 -14.76 -3.43
CA PRO A 48 -4.48 -14.27 -4.68
C PRO A 48 -5.29 -13.11 -5.25
N ILE A 49 -4.61 -12.08 -5.75
CA ILE A 49 -5.23 -10.94 -6.44
C ILE A 49 -4.37 -10.51 -7.64
N GLY A 50 -5.01 -10.21 -8.76
CA GLY A 50 -4.29 -9.93 -10.00
C GLY A 50 -3.59 -11.15 -10.59
N SER A 51 -2.50 -10.89 -11.31
CA SER A 51 -1.63 -11.92 -11.88
C SER A 51 -0.46 -12.31 -10.99
N ALA A 52 -0.04 -11.46 -10.03
CA ALA A 52 1.20 -11.69 -9.27
C ALA A 52 1.17 -11.27 -7.79
N LEU A 53 0.03 -10.84 -7.25
CA LEU A 53 -0.07 -10.42 -5.85
C LEU A 53 -0.78 -11.46 -4.99
N ARG A 54 -0.46 -11.45 -3.70
CA ARG A 54 -1.27 -12.06 -2.65
C ARG A 54 -1.55 -11.05 -1.57
N ILE A 55 -2.65 -11.21 -0.86
CA ILE A 55 -3.04 -10.33 0.24
C ILE A 55 -3.45 -11.13 1.47
N ALA A 56 -3.27 -10.54 2.64
CA ALA A 56 -3.86 -11.08 3.85
C ALA A 56 -5.39 -10.94 3.77
N PRO A 57 -6.18 -11.97 4.10
CA PRO A 57 -7.64 -11.89 4.03
C PRO A 57 -8.22 -10.84 5.00
N GLY A 58 -7.50 -10.57 6.09
CA GLY A 58 -7.79 -9.49 7.03
C GLY A 58 -6.61 -9.21 7.95
N PHE A 59 -6.68 -8.09 8.65
CA PHE A 59 -5.63 -7.65 9.57
C PHE A 59 -6.19 -6.75 10.67
N SER A 60 -5.40 -6.63 11.73
CA SER A 60 -5.58 -5.63 12.79
C SER A 60 -4.41 -4.65 12.74
N ALA A 61 -4.71 -3.35 12.80
CA ALA A 61 -3.72 -2.28 12.71
C ALA A 61 -3.89 -1.33 13.90
N THR A 62 -2.80 -1.15 14.66
CA THR A 62 -2.77 -0.33 15.87
C THR A 62 -1.80 0.83 15.70
N THR A 63 -2.23 2.03 16.05
CA THR A 63 -1.37 3.22 16.16
C THR A 63 -1.48 3.80 17.57
N LEU A 64 -0.38 4.40 18.02
CA LEU A 64 -0.32 5.18 19.24
C LEU A 64 -0.10 6.64 18.87
N ASP A 65 -0.93 7.52 19.40
CA ASP A 65 -0.75 8.95 19.33
C ASP A 65 -0.43 9.46 20.73
N ASP A 66 0.86 9.70 20.98
CA ASP A 66 1.35 10.21 22.26
C ASP A 66 0.92 11.66 22.52
N GLU A 67 0.65 12.44 21.46
CA GLU A 67 0.21 13.83 21.60
C GLU A 67 -1.22 13.89 22.13
N THR A 68 -2.11 13.06 21.60
CA THR A 68 -3.51 12.98 22.07
C THR A 68 -3.71 12.00 23.22
N GLY A 69 -2.79 11.04 23.41
CA GLY A 69 -2.90 9.99 24.42
C GLY A 69 -3.90 8.90 24.05
N ILE A 70 -4.05 8.61 22.75
CA ILE A 70 -4.99 7.63 22.21
C ILE A 70 -4.25 6.51 21.49
N GLU A 71 -4.62 5.28 21.84
CA GLU A 71 -4.39 4.10 21.02
C GLU A 71 -5.62 3.88 20.14
N THR A 72 -5.40 3.79 18.84
CA THR A 72 -6.45 3.39 17.89
C THR A 72 -6.08 2.04 17.30
N THR A 73 -6.98 1.08 17.44
CA THR A 73 -6.91 -0.20 16.71
C THR A 73 -8.06 -0.28 15.73
N LEU A 74 -7.77 -0.67 14.49
CA LEU A 74 -8.79 -1.03 13.51
C LEU A 74 -8.61 -2.47 13.05
N ASP A 75 -9.72 -3.12 12.78
CA ASP A 75 -9.75 -4.39 12.06
C ASP A 75 -10.31 -4.16 10.67
N ALA A 76 -9.69 -4.76 9.67
CA ALA A 76 -10.12 -4.67 8.29
C ALA A 76 -10.11 -6.05 7.62
N ILE A 77 -11.12 -6.29 6.79
CA ILE A 77 -11.29 -7.54 6.02
C ILE A 77 -11.36 -7.17 4.55
N TYR A 78 -10.75 -7.99 3.69
CA TYR A 78 -10.85 -7.82 2.25
C TYR A 78 -12.26 -8.18 1.79
N ASP A 79 -12.90 -7.26 1.10
CA ASP A 79 -14.18 -7.44 0.43
C ASP A 79 -13.93 -7.48 -1.08
N ALA A 80 -14.20 -8.65 -1.69
CA ALA A 80 -13.98 -8.87 -3.10
C ALA A 80 -14.96 -8.09 -3.99
N ASP A 81 -16.18 -7.83 -3.52
CA ASP A 81 -17.18 -7.06 -4.26
C ASP A 81 -16.81 -5.58 -4.24
N ALA A 82 -16.31 -5.09 -3.11
CA ALA A 82 -15.79 -3.73 -2.98
C ALA A 82 -14.40 -3.55 -3.63
N GLY A 83 -13.66 -4.62 -3.85
CA GLY A 83 -12.30 -4.63 -4.39
C GLY A 83 -11.25 -4.02 -3.45
N LYS A 84 -11.54 -3.94 -2.15
CA LYS A 84 -10.70 -3.25 -1.16
C LYS A 84 -10.85 -3.80 0.26
N TYR A 85 -9.97 -3.37 1.16
CA TYR A 85 -10.18 -3.60 2.58
C TYR A 85 -11.30 -2.71 3.10
N VAL A 86 -12.24 -3.31 3.83
CA VAL A 86 -13.33 -2.63 4.54
C VAL A 86 -13.03 -2.71 6.02
N VAL A 87 -13.02 -1.54 6.69
CA VAL A 87 -12.86 -1.47 8.14
C VAL A 87 -14.13 -2.01 8.79
N THR A 88 -13.99 -3.06 9.59
CA THR A 88 -15.11 -3.72 10.28
C THR A 88 -15.23 -3.28 11.73
N THR A 89 -14.13 -2.84 12.34
CA THR A 89 -14.10 -2.44 13.75
C THR A 89 -13.08 -1.34 13.97
N ILE A 90 -13.41 -0.38 14.82
CA ILE A 90 -12.50 0.66 15.32
C ILE A 90 -12.65 0.69 16.83
N VAL A 91 -11.53 0.55 17.54
CA VAL A 91 -11.43 0.65 18.99
C VAL A 91 -10.46 1.77 19.32
N ASN A 92 -10.94 2.74 20.10
CA ASN A 92 -10.11 3.80 20.67
C ASN A 92 -9.96 3.57 22.17
N ARG A 93 -8.72 3.58 22.66
CA ARG A 93 -8.38 3.39 24.07
C ARG A 93 -7.51 4.54 24.54
N ALA A 94 -7.87 5.15 25.66
CA ALA A 94 -7.00 6.11 26.33
C ALA A 94 -5.78 5.38 26.91
N ILE A 95 -4.58 5.90 26.65
CA ILE A 95 -3.32 5.35 27.19
C ILE A 95 -2.75 6.20 28.33
N ARG A 96 -3.41 7.30 28.70
CA ARG A 96 -3.07 8.15 29.85
C ARG A 96 -4.32 8.76 30.52
N PRO A 97 -4.24 9.17 31.80
CA PRO A 97 -5.29 9.92 32.48
C PRO A 97 -5.52 11.31 31.84
N GLY A 98 -6.72 11.89 32.01
CA GLY A 98 -7.04 13.24 31.51
C GLY A 98 -7.50 13.27 30.04
N PHE A 99 -8.08 12.18 29.57
CA PHE A 99 -8.66 12.05 28.23
C PHE A 99 -9.82 13.02 28.00
N ASP A 100 -9.86 13.63 26.80
CA ASP A 100 -10.89 14.57 26.35
C ASP A 100 -11.64 13.98 25.14
N GLU A 101 -12.96 14.12 25.09
CA GLU A 101 -13.83 13.69 23.98
C GLU A 101 -13.43 14.30 22.63
N ILE A 102 -12.78 15.47 22.63
CA ILE A 102 -12.24 16.09 21.41
C ILE A 102 -11.18 15.18 20.78
N ALA A 103 -10.34 14.53 21.58
CA ALA A 103 -9.26 13.68 21.08
C ALA A 103 -9.78 12.47 20.29
N LEU A 104 -10.95 11.90 20.64
CA LEU A 104 -11.58 10.81 19.86
C LEU A 104 -11.87 11.21 18.42
N ARG A 105 -12.24 12.47 18.19
CA ARG A 105 -12.61 12.99 16.87
C ARG A 105 -11.43 13.08 15.91
N HIS A 106 -10.20 12.97 16.41
CA HIS A 106 -8.97 13.08 15.62
C HIS A 106 -8.42 11.74 15.12
N THR A 107 -9.13 10.64 15.36
CA THR A 107 -8.75 9.35 14.79
C THR A 107 -8.91 9.39 13.27
N ALA A 108 -7.85 9.06 12.52
CA ALA A 108 -7.87 8.99 11.05
C ALA A 108 -7.77 7.54 10.56
N PRO A 109 -8.87 6.74 10.59
CA PRO A 109 -8.87 5.34 10.12
C PRO A 109 -8.30 5.18 8.71
N GLN A 110 -8.58 6.13 7.83
CA GLN A 110 -8.10 6.13 6.46
C GLN A 110 -6.57 6.32 6.36
N ALA A 111 -5.94 7.06 7.28
CA ALA A 111 -4.49 7.20 7.33
C ALA A 111 -3.84 5.91 7.83
N ILE A 112 -4.41 5.29 8.87
CA ILE A 112 -3.94 4.00 9.40
C ILE A 112 -4.01 2.93 8.31
N LEU A 113 -5.13 2.87 7.56
CA LEU A 113 -5.32 1.91 6.47
C LEU A 113 -4.25 2.08 5.38
N GLN A 114 -3.94 3.31 4.98
CA GLN A 114 -2.92 3.58 3.97
C GLN A 114 -1.53 3.12 4.37
N VAL A 115 -1.17 3.25 5.65
CA VAL A 115 0.12 2.77 6.19
C VAL A 115 0.11 1.25 6.38
N ALA A 116 -1.03 0.66 6.73
CA ALA A 116 -1.14 -0.77 7.00
C ALA A 116 -1.14 -1.64 5.73
N VAL A 117 -1.87 -1.23 4.69
CA VAL A 117 -2.09 -2.05 3.49
C VAL A 117 -0.79 -2.54 2.83
N PRO A 118 0.27 -1.74 2.66
CA PRO A 118 1.54 -2.22 2.12
C PRO A 118 2.15 -3.41 2.91
N GLN A 119 1.85 -3.55 4.20
CA GLN A 119 2.32 -4.68 5.02
C GLN A 119 1.49 -5.96 4.76
N CYS A 120 0.27 -5.81 4.27
CA CYS A 120 -0.68 -6.90 4.01
C CYS A 120 -0.60 -7.45 2.58
N VAL A 121 0.06 -6.74 1.66
CA VAL A 121 0.20 -7.14 0.26
C VAL A 121 1.57 -7.75 0.03
N ALA A 122 1.59 -8.98 -0.48
CA ALA A 122 2.80 -9.69 -0.86
C ALA A 122 2.97 -9.74 -2.39
N VAL A 123 4.22 -9.53 -2.82
CA VAL A 123 4.67 -9.64 -4.20
C VAL A 123 5.63 -10.82 -4.33
N LYS A 124 5.59 -11.51 -5.46
CA LYS A 124 6.55 -12.58 -5.76
C LYS A 124 7.74 -11.99 -6.52
N LEU A 125 8.93 -12.11 -5.93
CA LEU A 125 10.23 -11.83 -6.56
C LEU A 125 11.03 -13.14 -6.68
N ASP A 126 12.21 -13.14 -7.31
CA ASP A 126 12.99 -14.39 -7.49
C ASP A 126 13.41 -15.05 -6.19
N LYS A 127 13.71 -14.21 -5.19
CA LYS A 127 14.15 -14.65 -3.87
C LYS A 127 12.98 -15.15 -3.01
N GLY A 128 11.75 -15.10 -3.53
CA GLY A 128 10.53 -15.53 -2.85
C GLY A 128 9.52 -14.41 -2.69
N TRP A 129 8.59 -14.63 -1.77
CA TRP A 129 7.56 -13.65 -1.43
C TRP A 129 8.10 -12.62 -0.42
N THR A 130 7.73 -11.36 -0.62
CA THR A 130 8.01 -10.26 0.32
C THR A 130 6.81 -9.32 0.33
N THR A 131 6.60 -8.57 1.41
CA THR A 131 5.52 -7.57 1.44
C THR A 131 5.93 -6.31 0.68
N ILE A 132 4.96 -5.50 0.26
CA ILE A 132 5.26 -4.19 -0.35
C ILE A 132 6.02 -3.30 0.65
N ALA A 133 5.65 -3.34 1.93
CA ALA A 133 6.36 -2.60 2.99
C ALA A 133 7.82 -3.07 3.18
N GLU A 134 8.13 -4.34 2.96
CA GLU A 134 9.51 -4.84 2.99
C GLU A 134 10.28 -4.43 1.73
N LEU A 135 9.59 -4.30 0.59
CA LEU A 135 10.15 -3.80 -0.66
C LEU A 135 10.47 -2.30 -0.57
N THR A 136 9.67 -1.53 0.18
CA THR A 136 9.85 -0.10 0.34
C THR A 136 10.60 0.26 1.60
N GLN A 137 11.87 0.64 1.44
CA GLN A 137 12.70 1.14 2.54
C GLN A 137 12.48 2.64 2.81
N THR A 138 11.61 3.30 2.05
CA THR A 138 11.33 4.73 2.15
C THR A 138 9.90 4.94 2.67
N GLU A 139 9.77 5.71 3.75
CA GLU A 139 8.48 6.09 4.32
C GLU A 139 7.59 6.78 3.28
N GLY A 140 6.31 6.39 3.22
CA GLY A 140 5.29 7.04 2.39
C GLY A 140 5.30 6.64 0.91
N ARG A 141 6.20 5.76 0.46
CA ARG A 141 6.25 5.26 -0.92
C ARG A 141 5.81 3.80 -1.05
N ILE A 142 5.18 3.47 -2.17
CA ILE A 142 4.76 2.09 -2.54
C ILE A 142 5.83 1.37 -3.38
N VAL A 143 6.67 2.11 -4.11
CA VAL A 143 7.86 1.55 -4.78
C VAL A 143 9.09 2.40 -4.51
N PRO A 144 10.31 1.82 -4.49
CA PRO A 144 11.53 2.60 -4.36
C PRO A 144 11.79 3.57 -5.52
N ASP A 145 12.46 4.69 -5.26
CA ASP A 145 12.80 5.72 -6.26
C ASP A 145 13.50 5.17 -7.50
N TRP A 146 14.46 4.27 -7.30
CA TRP A 146 15.22 3.66 -8.38
C TRP A 146 14.31 2.83 -9.31
N LEU A 147 13.32 2.13 -8.74
CA LEU A 147 12.40 1.30 -9.51
C LEU A 147 11.44 2.19 -10.31
N ALA A 148 10.94 3.26 -9.68
CA ALA A 148 10.14 4.26 -10.38
C ALA A 148 10.90 4.88 -11.56
N ALA A 149 12.16 5.29 -11.36
CA ALA A 149 12.98 5.88 -12.40
C ALA A 149 13.25 4.90 -13.57
N GLU A 150 13.53 3.63 -13.28
CA GLU A 150 13.76 2.61 -14.30
C GLU A 150 12.48 2.30 -15.09
N VAL A 151 11.32 2.17 -14.45
CA VAL A 151 10.04 1.93 -15.12
C VAL A 151 9.70 3.05 -16.11
N VAL A 152 9.98 4.30 -15.73
CA VAL A 152 9.74 5.47 -16.57
C VAL A 152 10.73 5.55 -17.73
N LYS A 153 12.03 5.33 -17.48
CA LYS A 153 13.09 5.51 -18.51
C LYS A 153 13.27 4.31 -19.44
N ARG A 154 13.21 3.08 -18.90
CA ARG A 154 13.75 1.87 -19.54
C ARG A 154 12.87 0.63 -19.42
N GLY A 155 11.83 0.65 -18.58
CA GLY A 155 10.96 -0.50 -18.39
C GLY A 155 10.38 -1.02 -19.70
N THR A 156 10.55 -2.31 -19.99
CA THR A 156 9.84 -2.94 -21.11
C THR A 156 8.36 -3.03 -20.76
N ARG A 157 7.54 -3.49 -21.70
CA ARG A 157 6.08 -3.56 -21.48
C ARG A 157 5.76 -4.37 -20.22
N THR A 158 6.46 -5.47 -19.97
CA THR A 158 6.17 -6.39 -18.87
C THR A 158 6.49 -5.79 -17.49
N GLU A 159 7.71 -5.32 -17.26
CA GLU A 159 8.11 -4.78 -15.94
C GLU A 159 7.29 -3.54 -15.58
N ARG A 160 6.96 -2.72 -16.58
CA ARG A 160 6.03 -1.61 -16.37
C ARG A 160 4.67 -2.11 -15.90
N MET A 161 4.10 -3.15 -16.53
CA MET A 161 2.79 -3.66 -16.12
C MET A 161 2.83 -4.28 -14.71
N GLU A 162 3.93 -4.93 -14.33
CA GLU A 162 4.13 -5.48 -12.99
C GLU A 162 4.17 -4.37 -11.93
N VAL A 163 4.89 -3.29 -12.17
CA VAL A 163 4.90 -2.14 -11.25
C VAL A 163 3.55 -1.45 -11.21
N ILE A 164 2.86 -1.31 -12.35
CA ILE A 164 1.49 -0.78 -12.37
C ILE A 164 0.54 -1.65 -11.58
N GLN A 165 0.68 -2.98 -11.61
CA GLN A 165 -0.10 -3.89 -10.79
C GLN A 165 0.17 -3.68 -9.29
N ILE A 166 1.43 -3.52 -8.87
CA ILE A 166 1.79 -3.25 -7.46
C ILE A 166 1.15 -1.94 -7.00
N LEU A 167 1.35 -0.85 -7.76
CA LEU A 167 0.81 0.47 -7.44
C LEU A 167 -0.72 0.47 -7.41
N TYR A 168 -1.34 -0.19 -8.39
CA TYR A 168 -2.80 -0.29 -8.46
C TYR A 168 -3.35 -1.12 -7.29
N GLY A 169 -2.77 -2.29 -7.02
CA GLY A 169 -3.22 -3.18 -5.95
C GLY A 169 -3.14 -2.49 -4.59
N ALA A 170 -1.97 -1.95 -4.23
CA ALA A 170 -1.79 -1.28 -2.95
C ALA A 170 -2.74 -0.10 -2.74
N SER A 171 -2.93 0.74 -3.78
CA SER A 171 -3.82 1.91 -3.67
C SER A 171 -5.29 1.51 -3.66
N ALA A 172 -5.73 0.64 -4.56
CA ALA A 172 -7.12 0.20 -4.62
C ALA A 172 -7.54 -0.48 -3.31
N LEU A 173 -6.67 -1.34 -2.76
CA LEU A 173 -6.91 -2.04 -1.50
C LEU A 173 -7.03 -1.08 -0.30
N ALA A 174 -6.31 0.05 -0.34
CA ALA A 174 -6.42 1.13 0.66
C ALA A 174 -7.56 2.12 0.37
N GLY A 175 -8.37 1.89 -0.66
CA GLY A 175 -9.44 2.82 -1.07
C GLY A 175 -8.93 4.12 -1.68
N LEU A 176 -7.67 4.16 -2.14
CA LEU A 176 -7.06 5.32 -2.78
C LEU A 176 -7.20 5.27 -4.32
N PRO A 177 -7.37 6.41 -5.01
CA PRO A 177 -7.43 6.45 -6.46
C PRO A 177 -6.14 5.92 -7.12
N PRO A 178 -6.19 4.81 -7.89
CA PRO A 178 -4.97 4.21 -8.44
C PRO A 178 -4.25 5.08 -9.46
N VAL A 179 -5.01 5.84 -10.27
CA VAL A 179 -4.42 6.76 -11.26
C VAL A 179 -3.56 7.82 -10.56
N ARG A 180 -4.09 8.43 -9.48
CA ARG A 180 -3.36 9.44 -8.72
C ARG A 180 -2.10 8.84 -8.08
N THR A 181 -2.21 7.62 -7.56
CA THR A 181 -1.07 6.89 -6.99
C THR A 181 0.02 6.69 -8.04
N VAL A 182 -0.32 6.19 -9.23
CA VAL A 182 0.66 5.99 -10.32
C VAL A 182 1.30 7.30 -10.76
N GLN A 183 0.54 8.39 -10.83
CA GLN A 183 1.11 9.71 -11.16
C GLN A 183 2.15 10.16 -10.15
N VAL A 184 1.83 10.07 -8.85
CA VAL A 184 2.70 10.53 -7.77
C VAL A 184 3.94 9.64 -7.67
N GLU A 185 3.75 8.33 -7.65
CA GLU A 185 4.84 7.36 -7.45
C GLU A 185 5.82 7.33 -8.62
N LEU A 186 5.35 7.56 -9.85
CA LEU A 186 6.20 7.51 -11.05
C LEU A 186 6.55 8.90 -11.59
N GLY A 187 5.99 9.99 -11.05
CA GLY A 187 6.21 11.34 -11.56
C GLY A 187 5.73 11.53 -13.00
N VAL A 188 4.63 10.87 -13.39
CA VAL A 188 4.11 10.88 -14.78
C VAL A 188 2.78 11.67 -14.91
N PRO A 189 2.47 12.20 -16.10
CA PRO A 189 1.18 12.86 -16.35
C PRO A 189 -0.03 11.93 -16.16
N HIS A 190 -1.19 12.51 -15.82
CA HIS A 190 -2.44 11.78 -15.57
C HIS A 190 -2.82 10.86 -16.72
N ARG A 191 -2.78 11.39 -17.95
CA ARG A 191 -3.11 10.63 -19.16
C ARG A 191 -2.19 9.41 -19.34
N THR A 192 -0.91 9.56 -19.01
CA THR A 192 0.07 8.47 -19.06
C THR A 192 -0.23 7.39 -18.02
N ALA A 193 -0.52 7.80 -16.78
CA ALA A 193 -0.92 6.87 -15.71
C ALA A 193 -2.20 6.09 -16.09
N SER A 194 -3.24 6.78 -16.58
CA SER A 194 -4.49 6.17 -17.04
C SER A 194 -4.29 5.20 -18.21
N ASP A 195 -3.50 5.58 -19.22
CA ASP A 195 -3.17 4.71 -20.36
C ASP A 195 -2.45 3.44 -19.90
N TRP A 196 -1.47 3.55 -18.99
CA TRP A 196 -0.73 2.41 -18.48
C TRP A 196 -1.60 1.46 -17.65
N ILE A 197 -2.51 2.00 -16.81
CA ILE A 197 -3.50 1.20 -16.09
C ILE A 197 -4.45 0.50 -17.06
N GLY A 198 -4.93 1.18 -18.10
CA GLY A 198 -5.76 0.59 -19.15
C GLY A 198 -5.07 -0.58 -19.86
N LYS A 199 -3.79 -0.41 -20.23
CA LYS A 199 -2.96 -1.46 -20.83
C LYS A 199 -2.72 -2.64 -19.89
N ALA A 200 -2.47 -2.39 -18.61
CA ALA A 200 -2.31 -3.44 -17.61
C ALA A 200 -3.60 -4.25 -17.43
N ARG A 201 -4.76 -3.57 -17.39
CA ARG A 201 -6.08 -4.21 -17.32
C ARG A 201 -6.36 -5.06 -18.56
N ALA A 202 -6.15 -4.52 -19.75
CA ALA A 202 -6.35 -5.25 -21.01
C ALA A 202 -5.43 -6.47 -21.14
N ALA A 203 -4.23 -6.41 -20.55
CA ALA A 203 -3.30 -7.52 -20.50
C ALA A 203 -3.53 -8.50 -19.32
N GLY A 204 -4.59 -8.30 -18.53
CA GLY A 204 -5.00 -9.23 -17.46
C GLY A 204 -4.25 -9.09 -16.13
N TYR A 205 -3.33 -8.12 -15.99
CA TYR A 205 -2.58 -7.92 -14.75
C TYR A 205 -3.46 -7.51 -13.57
N LEU A 206 -4.57 -6.82 -13.85
CA LEU A 206 -5.48 -6.27 -12.82
C LEU A 206 -6.73 -7.13 -12.63
N LYS A 207 -6.68 -8.42 -12.99
CA LYS A 207 -7.82 -9.34 -12.84
C LYS A 207 -8.25 -9.45 -11.37
N GLY A 208 -9.55 -9.34 -11.11
CA GLY A 208 -10.08 -9.36 -9.75
C GLY A 208 -9.81 -8.09 -8.94
N MET A 209 -9.21 -7.06 -9.55
CA MET A 209 -9.05 -5.75 -8.92
C MET A 209 -10.03 -4.74 -9.53
N SER A 210 -10.89 -4.19 -8.68
CA SER A 210 -11.76 -3.07 -8.98
C SER A 210 -11.44 -1.93 -8.03
N PHE A 211 -11.39 -0.73 -8.59
CA PHE A 211 -11.51 0.48 -7.80
C PHE A 211 -12.78 1.17 -8.27
N THR A 212 -13.80 1.12 -7.43
CA THR A 212 -14.99 1.94 -7.59
C THR A 212 -14.77 3.16 -6.71
N PRO A 213 -14.61 4.37 -7.27
CA PRO A 213 -14.71 5.58 -6.47
C PRO A 213 -16.01 5.48 -5.70
N GLY A 214 -16.00 5.72 -4.38
CA GLY A 214 -17.24 5.74 -3.61
C GLY A 214 -18.25 6.58 -4.38
N ARG A 215 -19.47 6.05 -4.63
CA ARG A 215 -20.56 6.86 -5.15
C ARG A 215 -20.59 8.11 -4.28
N GLN A 216 -20.44 9.29 -4.88
CA GLN A 216 -21.01 10.47 -4.23
C GLN A 216 -22.47 10.11 -3.98
N ALA A 217 -22.94 10.27 -2.74
CA ALA A 217 -24.38 10.33 -2.55
C ALA A 217 -24.86 11.45 -3.48
N ASP A 218 -25.77 11.11 -4.40
CA ASP A 218 -26.48 12.14 -5.16
C ASP A 218 -27.22 12.99 -4.13
N ASP A 219 -26.83 14.26 -3.99
CA ASP A 219 -27.60 15.28 -3.25
C ASP A 219 -28.92 15.56 -3.97
#